data_AF-A0A0R1WHR5-F1
#
_entry.id   AF-A0A0R1WHR5-F1
#
_cell.length_a   1.000
_cell.length_b   1.000
_cell.length_c   1.000
_cell.angle_alpha   90.00
_cell.angle_beta   90.00
_cell.angle_gamma   90.00
#
_symmetry.space_group_name_H-M   'P 1'
#
loop_
_entity.id
_entity.type
_entity.pdbx_description
1 polymer ?
#
loop_
_entity_poly.entity_id
_entity_poly.type
_entity_poly.pdbx_seq_one_letter_code
_entity_poly.pdbx_strand_id
1 'polypeptide(L)'
;MKNLYKLDRLSVLGTVLISILMTVIQMIISDPNVADMPQMGKWLKLLLYVVGAVVAFAIAYWLFTLLLRNNDNYKAKLVINMAIGLTIETALIIIVFLIAGKTNIWANGIAGVIGFGTLAGLNWKYLEVSQSDKIKISVLTAIWFILTLF
;
A
#
# COMPACT_ATOMS: atom_id res chain seq x y z
N MET A 1 19.05 -2.30 12.57
CA MET A 1 17.66 -1.82 12.37
C MET A 1 17.23 -0.63 13.24
N LYS A 2 18.08 -0.02 14.10
CA LYS A 2 17.73 1.20 14.88
C LYS A 2 17.51 2.47 14.04
N ASN A 3 17.88 2.48 12.76
CA ASN A 3 17.89 3.67 11.91
C ASN A 3 16.77 3.75 10.86
N LEU A 4 15.97 2.69 10.67
CA LEU A 4 14.92 2.64 9.63
C LEU A 4 13.78 3.65 9.86
N TYR A 5 13.58 4.07 11.10
CA TYR A 5 12.51 4.99 11.50
C TYR A 5 13.03 6.35 11.99
N LYS A 6 14.35 6.59 11.91
CA LYS A 6 14.95 7.93 12.09
C LYS A 6 14.99 8.69 10.76
N LEU A 7 13.96 8.49 9.93
CA LEU A 7 13.82 9.18 8.67
C LEU A 7 13.36 10.61 8.94
N ASP A 8 14.00 11.55 8.29
CA ASP A 8 13.53 12.93 8.27
C ASP A 8 12.20 13.01 7.48
N ARG A 9 11.45 14.10 7.67
CA ARG A 9 10.13 14.27 7.06
C ARG A 9 10.15 14.10 5.54
N LEU A 10 11.25 14.48 4.88
CA LEU A 10 11.41 14.36 3.43
C LEU A 10 11.58 12.90 3.00
N SER A 11 12.34 12.10 3.74
CA SER A 11 12.46 10.66 3.47
C SER A 11 11.16 9.90 3.71
N VAL A 12 10.37 10.28 4.74
CA VAL A 12 9.03 9.71 4.96
C VAL A 12 8.11 10.02 3.79
N LEU A 13 8.10 11.28 3.35
CA LEU A 13 7.34 11.70 2.17
C LEU A 13 7.79 10.93 0.92
N GLY A 14 9.10 10.80 0.69
CA GLY A 14 9.65 10.05 -0.42
C GLY A 14 9.20 8.59 -0.44
N THR A 15 9.14 7.93 0.73
CA THR A 15 8.67 6.54 0.84
C THR A 15 7.20 6.41 0.43
N VAL A 16 6.36 7.36 0.86
CA VAL A 16 4.94 7.41 0.46
C VAL A 16 4.79 7.66 -1.04
N LEU A 17 5.55 8.62 -1.58
CA LEU A 17 5.52 8.93 -3.01
C LEU A 17 5.94 7.74 -3.87
N ILE A 18 6.95 6.98 -3.44
CA ILE A 18 7.37 5.74 -4.11
C ILE A 18 6.22 4.73 -4.10
N SER A 19 5.56 4.53 -2.95
CA SER A 19 4.42 3.62 -2.86
C SER A 19 3.29 4.03 -3.80
N ILE A 20 2.92 5.32 -3.82
CA ILE A 20 1.87 5.84 -4.71
C ILE A 20 2.26 5.65 -6.17
N LEU A 21 3.50 5.98 -6.55
CA LEU A 21 4.00 5.84 -7.91
C LEU A 21 3.94 4.37 -8.36
N MET A 22 4.36 3.44 -7.49
CA MET A 22 4.28 2.01 -7.77
C MET A 22 2.85 1.55 -8.00
N THR A 23 1.90 1.98 -7.15
CA THR A 23 0.47 1.68 -7.34
C THR A 23 -0.07 2.24 -8.66
N VAL A 24 0.34 3.46 -9.04
CA VAL A 24 -0.03 4.04 -10.35
C VAL A 24 0.53 3.22 -11.51
N ILE A 25 1.80 2.80 -11.45
CA ILE A 25 2.43 1.95 -12.47
C ILE A 25 1.66 0.64 -12.63
N GLN A 26 1.29 -0.01 -11.51
CA GLN A 26 0.49 -1.22 -11.54
C GLN A 26 -0.85 -1.02 -12.24
N MET A 27 -1.58 0.05 -11.92
CA MET A 27 -2.86 0.36 -12.55
C MET A 27 -2.72 0.60 -14.05
N ILE A 28 -1.65 1.27 -14.49
CA ILE A 28 -1.36 1.48 -15.92
C ILE A 28 -1.08 0.15 -16.62
N ILE A 29 -0.20 -0.68 -16.05
CA ILE A 29 0.19 -1.97 -16.63
C ILE A 29 -1.01 -2.92 -16.69
N SER A 30 -1.86 -2.89 -15.68
CA SER A 30 -3.01 -3.79 -15.56
C SER A 30 -4.21 -3.38 -16.42
N ASP A 31 -4.19 -2.18 -17.02
CA ASP A 31 -5.27 -1.69 -17.86
C ASP A 31 -4.93 -1.81 -19.35
N PRO A 32 -5.55 -2.77 -20.06
CA PRO A 32 -5.22 -3.05 -21.46
C PRO A 32 -5.62 -1.90 -22.39
N ASN A 33 -6.54 -1.03 -21.98
CA ASN A 33 -7.10 0.03 -22.83
C ASN A 33 -6.25 1.31 -22.81
N VAL A 34 -5.25 1.43 -21.92
CA VAL A 34 -4.45 2.66 -21.82
C VAL A 34 -3.64 2.89 -23.09
N ALA A 35 -3.12 1.83 -23.73
CA ALA A 35 -2.29 1.94 -24.92
C ALA A 35 -3.04 2.59 -26.11
N ASP A 36 -4.30 2.21 -26.31
CA ASP A 36 -5.12 2.60 -27.46
C ASP A 36 -5.88 3.92 -27.27
N MET A 37 -5.79 4.53 -26.08
CA MET A 37 -6.48 5.78 -25.80
C MET A 37 -5.85 7.00 -26.51
N PRO A 38 -6.68 7.98 -26.94
CA PRO A 38 -6.20 9.28 -27.38
C PRO A 38 -5.36 9.97 -26.29
N GLN A 39 -4.43 10.85 -26.69
CA GLN A 39 -3.49 11.48 -25.77
C GLN A 39 -4.17 12.22 -24.61
N MET A 40 -5.26 12.95 -24.87
CA MET A 40 -6.05 13.63 -23.82
C MET A 40 -6.69 12.63 -22.85
N GLY A 41 -7.15 11.48 -23.35
CA GLY A 41 -7.71 10.40 -22.54
C GLY A 41 -6.66 9.75 -21.63
N LYS A 42 -5.43 9.57 -22.12
CA LYS A 42 -4.30 9.05 -21.33
C LYS A 42 -3.96 9.96 -20.14
N TRP A 43 -3.91 11.28 -20.36
CA TRP A 43 -3.65 12.25 -19.28
C TRP A 43 -4.75 12.26 -18.22
N LEU A 44 -6.02 12.24 -18.64
CA LEU A 44 -7.15 12.18 -17.71
C LEU A 44 -7.11 10.89 -16.88
N LYS A 45 -6.82 9.76 -17.51
CA LYS A 45 -6.75 8.46 -16.86
C LYS A 45 -5.58 8.36 -15.88
N LEU A 46 -4.41 8.90 -16.25
CA LEU A 46 -3.27 9.04 -15.35
C LEU A 46 -3.65 9.86 -14.11
N LEU A 47 -4.35 10.99 -14.29
CA LEU A 47 -4.81 11.81 -13.17
C LEU A 47 -5.76 11.02 -12.26
N LEU A 48 -6.71 10.27 -12.83
CA LEU A 48 -7.62 9.41 -12.06
C LEU A 48 -6.86 8.32 -11.27
N TYR A 49 -5.84 7.71 -11.86
CA TYR A 49 -4.99 6.74 -11.16
C TYR A 49 -4.20 7.37 -10.01
N VAL A 50 -3.61 8.54 -10.23
CA VAL A 50 -2.87 9.25 -9.18
C VAL A 50 -3.82 9.63 -8.04
N VAL A 51 -4.98 10.22 -8.35
CA VAL A 51 -5.98 10.59 -7.35
C VAL A 51 -6.50 9.35 -6.62
N GLY A 52 -6.82 8.28 -7.33
CA GLY A 52 -7.28 7.02 -6.76
C GLY A 52 -6.26 6.41 -5.80
N ALA A 53 -4.98 6.35 -6.18
CA ALA A 53 -3.91 5.84 -5.33
C ALA A 53 -3.73 6.69 -4.06
N VAL A 54 -3.73 8.02 -4.19
CA VAL A 54 -3.62 8.95 -3.06
C VAL A 54 -4.81 8.77 -2.10
N VAL A 55 -6.03 8.72 -2.64
CA VAL A 55 -7.26 8.57 -1.85
C VAL A 55 -7.29 7.21 -1.14
N ALA A 56 -6.97 6.12 -1.84
CA ALA A 56 -6.93 4.78 -1.24
C ALA A 56 -5.92 4.71 -0.08
N PHE A 57 -4.70 5.24 -0.29
CA PHE A 57 -3.69 5.30 0.76
C PHE A 57 -4.16 6.16 1.96
N ALA A 58 -4.78 7.32 1.68
CA ALA A 58 -5.29 8.21 2.72
C ALA A 58 -6.41 7.58 3.54
N ILE A 59 -7.39 6.93 2.89
CA ILE A 59 -8.48 6.21 3.56
C ILE A 59 -7.91 5.14 4.49
N ALA A 60 -6.99 4.33 3.98
CA ALA A 60 -6.36 3.28 4.78
C ALA A 60 -5.60 3.82 5.98
N TYR A 61 -4.79 4.85 5.76
CA TYR A 61 -4.03 5.49 6.83
C TYR A 61 -4.99 6.02 7.91
N TRP A 62 -6.06 6.68 7.48
CA TRP A 62 -7.07 7.22 8.36
C TRP A 62 -7.75 6.11 9.19
N LEU A 63 -8.15 4.99 8.57
CA LEU A 63 -8.73 3.84 9.29
C LEU A 63 -7.80 3.30 10.38
N PHE A 64 -6.51 3.14 10.10
CA PHE A 64 -5.54 2.74 11.14
C PHE A 64 -5.41 3.79 12.25
N THR A 65 -5.36 5.08 11.92
CA THR A 65 -5.27 6.14 12.95
C THR A 65 -6.52 6.23 13.82
N LEU A 66 -7.71 5.94 13.26
CA LEU A 66 -8.96 5.89 14.02
C LEU A 66 -8.96 4.80 15.10
N LEU A 67 -8.37 3.65 14.80
CA LEU A 67 -8.25 2.55 15.77
C LEU A 67 -7.28 2.87 16.91
N LEU A 68 -6.41 3.85 16.71
CA LEU A 68 -5.27 4.17 17.56
C LEU A 68 -5.33 5.61 18.11
N ARG A 69 -6.55 6.19 18.20
CA ARG A 69 -6.83 7.59 18.58
C ARG A 69 -6.16 8.07 19.89
N ASN A 70 -5.69 7.18 20.76
CA ASN A 70 -5.14 7.51 22.07
C ASN A 70 -3.60 7.63 22.10
N ASN A 71 -2.91 7.60 20.96
CA ASN A 71 -1.45 7.70 20.86
C ASN A 71 -1.05 8.41 19.55
N ASP A 72 0.04 9.18 19.54
CA ASP A 72 0.52 9.88 18.34
C ASP A 72 1.93 9.46 17.90
N ASN A 73 2.68 8.76 18.77
CA ASN A 73 4.08 8.41 18.53
C ASN A 73 4.27 7.38 17.40
N TYR A 74 3.20 6.70 16.99
CA TYR A 74 3.25 5.65 15.99
C TYR A 74 3.04 6.14 14.55
N LYS A 75 2.55 7.37 14.35
CA LYS A 75 2.03 7.86 13.05
C LYS A 75 3.06 7.74 11.92
N ALA A 76 4.30 8.20 12.14
CA ALA A 76 5.35 8.12 11.14
C ALA A 76 5.72 6.66 10.79
N LYS A 77 5.82 5.79 11.80
CA LYS A 77 6.15 4.37 11.61
C LYS A 77 5.05 3.63 10.87
N LEU A 78 3.79 3.93 11.18
CA LEU A 78 2.62 3.37 10.50
C LEU A 78 2.64 3.72 9.01
N VAL A 79 2.85 5.00 8.66
CA VAL A 79 2.94 5.45 7.26
C VAL A 79 4.05 4.72 6.51
N ILE A 80 5.24 4.62 7.11
CA ILE A 80 6.39 3.92 6.50
C ILE A 80 6.06 2.43 6.30
N ASN A 81 5.50 1.77 7.31
CA ASN A 81 5.15 0.36 7.23
C ASN A 81 4.11 0.09 6.14
N MET A 82 3.08 0.93 6.06
CA MET A 82 2.06 0.87 5.00
C MET A 82 2.68 1.02 3.62
N ALA A 83 3.51 2.05 3.43
CA ALA A 83 4.17 2.29 2.15
C ALA A 83 5.07 1.11 1.76
N ILE A 84 5.81 0.50 2.69
CA ILE A 84 6.63 -0.69 2.41
C ILE A 84 5.75 -1.88 2.02
N GLY A 85 4.72 -2.19 2.81
CA GLY A 85 3.84 -3.33 2.56
C GLY A 85 3.14 -3.25 1.21
N LEU A 86 2.55 -2.09 0.90
CA LEU A 86 1.89 -1.82 -0.37
C LEU A 86 2.86 -1.84 -1.55
N THR A 87 4.06 -1.27 -1.38
CA THR A 87 5.10 -1.31 -2.43
C THR A 87 5.50 -2.74 -2.76
N ILE A 88 5.68 -3.59 -1.75
CA ILE A 88 6.03 -5.00 -1.95
C ILE A 88 4.91 -5.75 -2.68
N GLU A 89 3.66 -5.59 -2.23
CA GLU A 89 2.49 -6.18 -2.88
C GLU A 89 2.43 -5.77 -4.36
N THR A 90 2.44 -4.47 -4.61
CA THR A 90 2.34 -3.90 -5.94
C THR A 90 3.49 -4.34 -6.84
N ALA A 91 4.72 -4.37 -6.33
CA ALA A 91 5.88 -4.85 -7.10
C ALA A 91 5.72 -6.31 -7.52
N LEU A 92 5.22 -7.18 -6.64
CA LEU A 92 4.96 -8.57 -6.96
C LEU A 92 3.86 -8.72 -8.01
N ILE A 93 2.77 -7.94 -7.92
CA ILE A 93 1.69 -7.96 -8.91
C ILE A 93 2.21 -7.49 -10.27
N ILE A 94 3.02 -6.43 -10.32
CA ILE A 94 3.65 -5.95 -11.55
C ILE A 94 4.51 -7.06 -12.18
N ILE A 95 5.36 -7.74 -11.40
CA ILE A 95 6.19 -8.84 -11.89
C ILE A 95 5.32 -9.96 -12.48
N VAL A 96 4.28 -10.38 -11.77
CA VAL A 96 3.35 -11.40 -12.27
C VAL A 96 2.73 -10.97 -13.59
N PHE A 97 2.25 -9.73 -13.68
CA PHE A 97 1.61 -9.22 -14.88
C PHE A 97 2.59 -9.13 -16.05
N LEU A 98 3.82 -8.70 -15.83
CA LEU A 98 4.85 -8.62 -16.87
C LEU A 98 5.25 -10.00 -17.42
N ILE A 99 5.19 -11.05 -16.58
CA ILE A 99 5.51 -12.42 -17.01
C ILE A 99 4.32 -13.08 -17.69
N ALA A 100 3.11 -12.95 -17.12
CA ALA A 100 1.95 -13.73 -17.52
C ALA A 100 0.94 -12.96 -18.39
N GLY A 101 1.08 -11.64 -18.53
CA GLY A 101 0.15 -10.75 -19.26
C GLY A 101 -1.23 -10.60 -18.61
N LYS A 102 -1.46 -11.26 -17.47
CA LYS A 102 -2.70 -11.24 -16.69
C LYS A 102 -2.42 -11.63 -15.24
N THR A 103 -3.28 -11.20 -14.34
CA THR A 103 -3.31 -11.66 -12.94
C THR A 103 -4.54 -12.54 -12.73
N ASN A 104 -4.48 -13.41 -11.71
CA ASN A 104 -5.63 -14.18 -11.25
C ASN A 104 -5.73 -14.07 -9.73
N ILE A 105 -6.84 -14.55 -9.17
CA ILE A 105 -7.09 -14.47 -7.72
C ILE A 105 -6.00 -15.15 -6.90
N TRP A 106 -5.38 -16.21 -7.41
CA TRP A 106 -4.29 -16.91 -6.73
C TRP A 106 -3.00 -16.10 -6.66
N ALA A 107 -2.63 -15.45 -7.76
CA ALA A 107 -1.46 -14.58 -7.80
C ALA A 107 -1.66 -13.33 -6.95
N ASN A 108 -2.85 -12.72 -7.01
CA ASN A 108 -3.23 -11.61 -6.12
C ASN A 108 -3.23 -12.07 -4.65
N GLY A 109 -3.70 -13.28 -4.38
CA GLY A 109 -3.65 -13.91 -3.06
C GLY A 109 -2.23 -14.03 -2.51
N ILE A 110 -1.30 -14.59 -3.28
CA ILE A 110 0.10 -14.75 -2.85
C ILE A 110 0.78 -13.39 -2.65
N ALA A 111 0.62 -12.47 -3.62
CA ALA A 111 1.21 -11.13 -3.53
C ALA A 111 0.65 -10.36 -2.32
N GLY A 112 -0.66 -10.44 -2.09
CA GLY A 112 -1.33 -9.82 -0.96
C GLY A 112 -0.90 -10.45 0.37
N VAL A 113 -0.79 -11.77 0.49
CA VAL A 113 -0.25 -12.42 1.70
C VAL A 113 1.15 -11.91 2.03
N ILE A 114 2.02 -11.74 1.03
CA ILE A 114 3.38 -11.24 1.25
C ILE A 114 3.37 -9.76 1.63
N GLY A 115 2.65 -8.92 0.89
CA GLY A 115 2.59 -7.47 1.14
C GLY A 115 1.88 -7.09 2.43
N PHE A 116 0.64 -7.55 2.62
CA PHE A 116 -0.15 -7.32 3.84
C PHE A 116 0.43 -8.08 5.03
N GLY A 117 1.01 -9.27 4.83
CA GLY A 117 1.75 -9.99 5.87
C GLY A 117 2.99 -9.23 6.33
N THR A 118 3.71 -8.59 5.39
CA THR A 118 4.83 -7.70 5.72
C THR A 118 4.33 -6.49 6.51
N LEU A 119 3.25 -5.83 6.08
CA LEU A 119 2.62 -4.73 6.82
C LEU A 119 2.26 -5.14 8.26
N ALA A 120 1.56 -6.27 8.42
CA ALA A 120 1.17 -6.79 9.72
C ALA A 120 2.40 -7.10 10.60
N GLY A 121 3.42 -7.74 10.04
CA GLY A 121 4.66 -8.07 10.75
C GLY A 121 5.45 -6.83 11.18
N LEU A 122 5.59 -5.84 10.30
CA LEU A 122 6.24 -4.56 10.61
C LEU A 122 5.48 -3.80 11.70
N ASN A 123 4.15 -3.78 11.60
CA ASN A 123 3.28 -3.16 12.59
C ASN A 123 3.40 -3.85 13.96
N TRP A 124 3.37 -5.18 14.00
CA TRP A 124 3.52 -5.94 15.23
C TRP A 124 4.86 -5.67 15.94
N LYS A 125 5.95 -5.60 15.17
CA LYS A 125 7.29 -5.47 15.71
C LYS A 125 7.68 -4.03 16.05
N TYR A 126 7.29 -3.04 15.25
CA TYR A 126 7.84 -1.69 15.31
C TYR A 126 6.87 -0.60 15.75
N LEU A 127 5.55 -0.85 15.77
CA LEU A 127 4.62 0.13 16.36
C LEU A 127 4.76 0.14 17.88
N GLU A 128 4.97 1.33 18.42
CA GLU A 128 5.01 1.60 19.86
C GLU A 128 3.59 1.85 20.39
N VAL A 129 2.76 0.82 20.31
CA VAL A 129 1.37 0.81 20.79
C VAL A 129 1.12 -0.42 21.67
N SER A 130 0.02 -0.39 22.43
CA SER A 130 -0.36 -1.49 23.32
C SER A 130 -0.59 -2.81 22.54
N GLN A 131 -0.48 -3.95 23.21
CA GLN A 131 -0.74 -5.25 22.56
C GLN A 131 -2.19 -5.35 22.02
N SER A 132 -3.16 -4.80 22.75
CA SER A 132 -4.55 -4.71 22.29
C SER A 132 -4.66 -3.95 20.96
N ASP A 133 -3.96 -2.84 20.84
CA ASP A 133 -3.96 -2.02 19.63
C ASP A 133 -3.23 -2.70 18.47
N LYS A 134 -2.13 -3.42 18.74
CA LYS A 134 -1.45 -4.25 17.72
C LYS A 134 -2.40 -5.30 17.13
N ILE A 135 -3.23 -5.94 17.96
CA ILE A 135 -4.23 -6.91 17.50
C ILE A 135 -5.27 -6.23 16.60
N LYS A 136 -5.80 -5.06 16.99
CA LYS A 136 -6.78 -4.31 16.17
C LYS A 136 -6.22 -3.99 14.78
N ILE A 137 -4.97 -3.54 14.71
CA ILE A 137 -4.28 -3.25 13.44
C ILE A 137 -4.12 -4.52 12.61
N SER A 138 -3.68 -5.63 13.21
CA SER A 138 -3.53 -6.91 12.49
C SER A 138 -4.86 -7.39 11.92
N VAL A 139 -5.95 -7.27 12.69
CA VAL A 139 -7.31 -7.63 12.23
C VAL A 139 -7.73 -6.73 11.07
N LEU A 140 -7.56 -5.41 11.18
CA LEU A 140 -7.88 -4.50 10.08
C LEU A 140 -7.04 -4.79 8.83
N THR A 141 -5.76 -5.13 9.01
CA THR A 141 -4.86 -5.50 7.89
C THR A 141 -5.37 -6.76 7.18
N ALA A 142 -5.85 -7.76 7.92
CA ALA A 142 -6.43 -8.97 7.35
C ALA A 142 -7.77 -8.72 6.63
N ILE A 143 -8.65 -7.89 7.21
CA ILE A 143 -9.90 -7.48 6.55
C ILE A 143 -9.59 -6.77 5.25
N TRP A 144 -8.63 -5.85 5.25
CA TRP A 144 -8.27 -5.10 4.07
C TRP A 144 -7.69 -6.00 2.98
N PHE A 145 -6.80 -6.94 3.34
CA PHE A 145 -6.32 -7.97 2.41
C PHE A 145 -7.47 -8.75 1.77
N ILE A 146 -8.48 -9.18 2.54
CA ILE A 146 -9.63 -9.90 1.97
C ILE A 146 -10.39 -9.01 0.98
N LEU A 147 -10.56 -7.72 1.29
CA LEU A 147 -11.23 -6.77 0.41
C LEU A 147 -10.46 -6.51 -0.89
N THR A 148 -9.13 -6.67 -0.93
CA THR A 148 -8.34 -6.49 -2.16
C THR A 148 -8.35 -7.71 -3.08
N LEU A 149 -8.92 -8.85 -2.66
CA LEU A 149 -9.04 -10.06 -3.48
C LEU A 149 -10.22 -10.03 -4.47
N PHE A 150 -11.17 -9.12 -4.27
CA PHE A 150 -12.41 -8.97 -5.06
C PHE A 150 -12.39 -7.69 -5.88
#